data_AF-A0A8J4XBA5-F1
#
_entry.id   AF-A0A8J4XBA5-F1
#
_cell.length_a   1.000
_cell.length_b   1.000
_cell.length_c   1.000
_cell.angle_alpha   90.00
_cell.angle_beta   90.00
_cell.angle_gamma   90.00
#
_symmetry.space_group_name_H-M   'P 1'
#
loop_
_entity.id
_entity.type
_entity.pdbx_description
1 polymer ?
#
loop_
_entity_poly.entity_id
_entity_poly.type
_entity_poly.pdbx_seq_one_letter_code
_entity_poly.pdbx_strand_id
1 'polypeptide(L)'
;TQAQHTEQKIKEEFEKLHQFLRDEEAARITALREEKVQKSQMMKEKIEKLSREISSLSDTIRAIEEEMTAEDILFLQNYKETVKRAQCTLQHPEELSGALIHVPKHLANLKFRVWEKMQQNIQY
;
A
#
# COMPACT_ATOMS: atom_id res chain seq x y z
N THR A 1 7.09 -40.62 40.38
CA THR A 1 8.50 -40.41 40.82
C THR A 1 8.93 -38.98 40.50
N GLN A 2 10.02 -38.50 41.10
CA GLN A 2 10.58 -37.17 40.78
C GLN A 2 10.85 -36.99 39.26
N ALA A 3 11.28 -38.06 38.59
CA ALA A 3 11.48 -38.08 37.14
C ALA A 3 10.20 -37.74 36.36
N GLN A 4 9.08 -38.44 36.63
CA GLN A 4 7.80 -38.22 35.93
C GLN A 4 7.26 -36.79 36.11
N HIS A 5 7.36 -36.24 37.32
CA HIS A 5 6.94 -34.86 37.56
C HIS A 5 7.84 -33.84 36.83
N THR A 6 9.14 -34.13 36.73
CA THR A 6 10.08 -33.29 35.96
C THR A 6 9.80 -33.37 34.46
N GLU A 7 9.52 -34.56 33.94
CA GLU A 7 9.09 -34.76 32.55
C GLU A 7 7.83 -33.97 32.21
N GLN A 8 6.83 -33.97 33.11
CA GLN A 8 5.62 -33.19 32.93
C GLN A 8 5.93 -31.69 32.86
N LYS A 9 6.76 -31.16 33.77
CA LYS A 9 7.17 -29.75 33.74
C LYS A 9 7.90 -29.36 32.45
N ILE A 10 8.80 -30.22 31.96
CA ILE A 10 9.49 -29.99 30.69
C ILE A 10 8.47 -29.87 29.55
N LYS A 11 7.49 -30.77 29.48
CA LYS A 11 6.43 -30.71 28.46
C LYS A 11 5.61 -29.42 28.55
N GLU A 12 5.25 -29.01 29.76
CA GLU A 12 4.48 -27.76 29.99
C GLU A 12 5.26 -26.52 29.51
N GLU A 13 6.56 -26.44 29.77
CA GLU A 13 7.40 -25.33 29.28
C GLU A 13 7.54 -25.32 27.75
N PHE A 14 7.71 -26.48 27.12
CA PHE A 14 7.73 -26.57 25.67
C PHE A 14 6.40 -26.21 25.02
N GLU A 15 5.27 -26.53 25.65
CA GLU A 15 3.96 -26.14 25.12
C GLU A 15 3.74 -24.63 25.17
N LYS A 16 4.18 -23.97 26.26
CA LYS A 16 4.19 -22.49 26.33
C LYS A 16 5.05 -21.89 25.22
N LEU A 17 6.22 -22.46 24.96
CA LEU A 17 7.11 -22.03 23.88
C LEU A 17 6.45 -22.19 22.51
N HIS A 18 5.82 -23.34 22.23
CA HIS A 18 5.10 -23.55 20.98
C HIS A 18 3.95 -22.55 20.82
N GLN A 19 3.19 -22.28 21.89
CA GLN A 19 2.11 -21.30 21.86
C GLN A 19 2.64 -19.90 21.51
N PHE A 20 3.72 -19.47 22.18
CA PHE A 20 4.38 -18.20 21.88
C PHE A 20 4.80 -18.09 20.41
N LEU A 21 5.40 -19.14 19.84
CA LEU A 21 5.81 -19.16 18.44
C LEU A 21 4.63 -19.06 17.47
N ARG A 22 3.52 -19.77 17.76
CA ARG A 22 2.27 -19.66 16.98
C ARG A 22 1.70 -18.25 17.03
N ASP A 23 1.72 -17.61 18.19
CA ASP A 23 1.21 -16.25 18.36
C ASP A 23 2.08 -15.22 17.60
N GLU A 24 3.41 -15.35 17.66
CA GLU A 24 4.34 -14.51 16.90
C GLU A 24 4.18 -14.70 15.37
N GLU A 25 3.99 -15.94 14.90
CA GLU A 25 3.69 -16.23 13.51
C GLU A 25 2.37 -15.59 13.07
N ALA A 26 1.30 -15.79 13.84
CA ALA A 26 -0.02 -15.25 13.55
C ALA A 26 -0.02 -13.71 13.52
N ALA A 27 0.62 -13.06 14.50
CA ALA A 27 0.76 -11.61 14.55
C ALA A 27 1.49 -11.07 13.30
N ARG A 28 2.53 -11.76 12.85
CA ARG A 28 3.31 -11.34 11.69
C ARG A 28 2.58 -11.55 10.37
N ILE A 29 1.85 -12.66 10.22
CA ILE A 29 0.95 -12.89 9.08
C ILE A 29 -0.13 -11.82 9.01
N THR A 30 -0.71 -11.44 10.15
CA THR A 30 -1.69 -10.35 10.23
C THR A 30 -1.09 -9.02 9.76
N ALA A 31 0.09 -8.65 10.27
CA ALA A 31 0.78 -7.44 9.84
C ALA A 31 1.12 -7.44 8.32
N LEU A 32 1.46 -8.60 7.75
CA LEU A 32 1.65 -8.75 6.30
C LEU A 32 0.35 -8.57 5.51
N ARG A 33 -0.77 -9.10 6.01
CA ARG A 33 -2.09 -8.96 5.37
C ARG A 33 -2.55 -7.51 5.39
N GLU A 34 -2.38 -6.82 6.52
CA GLU A 34 -2.68 -5.39 6.66
C GLU A 34 -1.87 -4.56 5.67
N GLU A 35 -0.57 -4.83 5.56
CA GLU A 35 0.28 -4.15 4.58
C GLU A 35 -0.23 -4.40 3.15
N LYS A 36 -0.56 -5.65 2.79
CA LYS A 36 -1.12 -5.96 1.47
C LYS A 36 -2.38 -5.16 1.18
N VAL A 37 -3.31 -5.08 2.14
CA VAL A 37 -4.55 -4.31 1.99
C VAL A 37 -4.24 -2.83 1.79
N GLN A 38 -3.36 -2.26 2.63
CA GLN A 38 -2.95 -0.85 2.52
C GLN A 38 -2.33 -0.54 1.16
N LYS A 39 -1.40 -1.38 0.67
CA LYS A 39 -0.76 -1.21 -0.65
C LYS A 39 -1.77 -1.29 -1.79
N SER A 40 -2.72 -2.23 -1.72
CA SER A 40 -3.78 -2.35 -2.72
C SER A 40 -4.71 -1.14 -2.74
N GLN A 41 -5.08 -0.62 -1.57
CA GLN A 41 -5.95 0.55 -1.47
C GLN A 41 -5.26 1.80 -2.02
N MET A 42 -3.99 2.02 -1.66
CA MET A 42 -3.18 3.10 -2.21
C MET A 42 -3.12 3.04 -3.75
N MET A 43 -2.95 1.84 -4.32
CA MET A 43 -2.92 1.67 -5.78
C MET A 43 -4.27 2.04 -6.41
N LYS A 44 -5.37 1.60 -5.80
CA LYS A 44 -6.72 1.91 -6.27
C LYS A 44 -6.97 3.42 -6.30
N GLU A 45 -6.63 4.13 -5.23
CA GLU A 45 -6.78 5.58 -5.15
C GLU A 45 -5.95 6.33 -6.21
N LYS A 46 -4.72 5.88 -6.45
CA LYS A 46 -3.87 6.46 -7.50
C LYS A 46 -4.45 6.22 -8.90
N ILE A 47 -4.95 5.01 -9.17
CA ILE A 47 -5.63 4.71 -10.44
C ILE A 47 -6.87 5.59 -10.61
N GLU A 48 -7.72 5.71 -9.59
CA GLU A 48 -8.91 6.56 -9.64
C GLU A 48 -8.56 8.04 -9.90
N LYS A 49 -7.50 8.56 -9.26
CA LYS A 49 -7.01 9.91 -9.52
C LYS A 49 -6.59 10.09 -10.97
N LEU A 50 -5.77 9.18 -11.50
CA LEU A 50 -5.33 9.22 -12.90
C LEU A 50 -6.51 9.10 -13.87
N SER A 51 -7.49 8.24 -13.58
CA SER A 51 -8.70 8.14 -14.40
C SER A 51 -9.48 9.46 -14.44
N ARG A 52 -9.60 10.18 -13.32
CA ARG A 52 -10.25 11.50 -13.29
C ARG A 52 -9.47 12.54 -14.08
N GLU A 53 -8.14 12.55 -13.97
CA GLU A 53 -7.27 13.45 -14.74
C GLU A 53 -7.39 13.19 -16.24
N ILE A 54 -7.41 11.91 -16.67
CA ILE A 54 -7.62 11.52 -18.06
C ILE A 54 -9.00 11.96 -18.56
N SER A 55 -10.07 11.76 -17.78
CA SER A 55 -11.41 12.20 -18.16
C SER A 55 -11.48 13.72 -18.31
N SER A 56 -10.93 14.48 -17.35
CA SER A 56 -10.89 15.95 -17.42
C SER A 56 -10.09 16.45 -18.62
N LEU A 57 -8.98 15.79 -18.96
CA LEU A 57 -8.19 16.12 -20.15
C LEU A 57 -8.97 15.80 -21.43
N SER A 58 -9.64 14.65 -21.48
CA SER A 58 -10.50 14.26 -22.61
C SER A 58 -11.62 15.26 -22.85
N ASP A 59 -12.28 15.72 -21.79
CA ASP A 59 -13.33 16.74 -21.88
C ASP A 59 -12.78 18.08 -22.39
N THR A 60 -11.55 18.42 -21.97
CA THR A 60 -10.86 19.63 -22.44
C THR A 60 -10.51 19.54 -23.92
N ILE A 61 -10.00 18.39 -24.37
CA ILE A 61 -9.70 18.12 -25.79
C ILE A 61 -10.98 18.24 -26.61
N ARG A 62 -12.07 17.57 -26.19
CA ARG A 62 -13.36 17.62 -26.88
C ARG A 62 -13.89 19.06 -27.00
N ALA A 63 -13.82 19.85 -25.93
CA ALA A 63 -14.26 21.24 -25.98
C ALA A 63 -13.42 22.10 -26.96
N ILE A 64 -12.12 21.81 -27.10
CA ILE A 64 -11.26 22.47 -28.07
C ILE A 64 -11.62 22.02 -29.50
N GLU A 65 -11.83 20.72 -29.72
CA GLU A 65 -12.24 20.16 -31.02
C GLU A 65 -13.57 20.76 -31.49
N GLU A 66 -14.58 20.84 -30.61
CA GLU A 66 -15.88 21.45 -30.90
C GLU A 66 -15.72 22.93 -31.31
N GLU A 67 -14.90 23.69 -30.60
CA GLU A 67 -14.65 25.10 -30.90
C GLU A 67 -13.89 25.29 -32.23
N MET A 68 -12.97 24.37 -32.56
CA MET A 68 -12.28 24.37 -33.85
C MET A 68 -13.20 24.02 -35.04
N THR A 69 -14.33 23.35 -34.79
CA THR A 69 -15.35 23.07 -35.82
C THR A 69 -16.40 24.17 -35.98
N ALA A 70 -16.35 25.23 -35.17
CA ALA A 70 -17.29 26.35 -35.25
C ALA A 70 -17.08 27.22 -36.50
N GLU A 71 -18.10 28.01 -36.86
CA GLU A 71 -17.98 28.99 -37.96
C GLU A 71 -16.84 29.98 -37.72
N ASP A 72 -16.14 30.38 -38.80
CA ASP A 72 -14.90 31.16 -38.76
C ASP A 72 -14.96 32.41 -37.87
N ILE A 73 -16.08 33.15 -37.88
CA ILE A 73 -16.25 34.37 -37.08
C ILE A 73 -16.36 34.04 -35.58
N LEU A 74 -17.08 32.98 -35.23
CA LEU A 74 -17.24 32.53 -33.83
C LEU A 74 -15.93 31.95 -33.28
N PHE A 75 -15.22 31.18 -34.10
CA PHE A 75 -13.89 30.67 -33.76
C PHE A 75 -12.90 31.81 -33.47
N LEU A 76 -12.84 32.83 -34.34
CA LEU A 76 -11.95 33.98 -34.14
C LEU A 76 -12.30 34.80 -32.89
N GLN A 77 -13.58 34.91 -32.54
CA GLN A 77 -14.02 35.57 -31.30
C GLN A 77 -13.53 34.83 -30.05
N ASN A 78 -13.58 33.50 -30.06
CA ASN A 78 -13.22 32.69 -28.89
C ASN A 78 -11.77 32.22 -28.86
N TYR A 79 -11.00 32.42 -29.93
CA TYR A 79 -9.63 31.93 -30.09
C TYR A 79 -8.73 32.12 -28.86
N LYS A 80 -8.78 33.29 -28.22
CA LYS A 80 -7.97 33.60 -27.05
C LYS A 80 -8.31 32.70 -25.84
N GLU A 81 -9.58 32.35 -25.68
CA GLU A 81 -10.03 31.43 -24.64
C GLU A 81 -9.65 29.99 -24.96
N THR A 82 -9.80 29.57 -26.21
CA THR A 82 -9.37 28.25 -26.69
C THR A 82 -7.87 28.03 -26.45
N VAL A 83 -7.03 29.01 -26.79
CA VAL A 83 -5.58 28.95 -26.56
C VAL A 83 -5.25 28.84 -25.07
N LYS A 84 -5.92 29.61 -24.20
CA LYS A 84 -5.73 29.50 -22.74
C LYS A 84 -6.11 28.11 -22.23
N ARG A 85 -7.20 27.54 -22.74
CA ARG A 85 -7.67 26.20 -22.37
C ARG A 85 -6.71 25.11 -22.83
N ALA A 86 -6.11 25.28 -24.02
CA ALA A 86 -5.10 24.38 -24.56
C ALA A 86 -3.77 24.41 -23.78
N GLN A 87 -3.46 25.52 -23.10
CA GLN A 87 -2.31 25.65 -22.19
C GLN A 87 -2.56 24.92 -20.86
N CYS A 88 -2.84 23.62 -20.92
CA CYS A 88 -3.12 22.80 -19.75
C CYS A 88 -1.81 22.52 -18.99
N THR A 89 -1.75 22.87 -17.70
CA THR A 89 -0.63 22.53 -16.81
C THR A 89 -0.99 21.31 -15.96
N LEU A 90 -1.02 20.13 -16.58
CA LEU A 90 -1.15 18.87 -15.85
C LEU A 90 0.16 18.54 -15.13
N GLN A 91 0.06 18.21 -13.84
CA GLN A 91 1.23 17.72 -13.11
C GLN A 91 1.61 16.33 -13.60
N HIS A 92 2.91 16.04 -13.57
CA HIS A 92 3.37 14.70 -13.87
C HIS A 92 2.86 13.71 -12.81
N PRO A 93 2.40 12.51 -13.21
CA PRO A 93 2.05 11.47 -12.27
C PRO A 93 3.20 11.19 -11.29
N GLU A 94 2.88 11.13 -10.01
CA GLU A 94 3.87 10.83 -8.97
C GLU A 94 4.36 9.39 -9.07
N GLU A 95 5.68 9.19 -8.95
CA GLU A 95 6.30 7.86 -8.97
C GLU A 95 5.72 6.93 -7.89
N LEU A 96 5.56 5.65 -8.25
CA LEU A 96 4.95 4.62 -7.39
C LEU A 96 5.97 4.00 -6.43
N SER A 97 6.65 4.84 -5.64
CA SER A 97 7.52 4.35 -4.57
C SER A 97 6.71 3.67 -3.47
N GLY A 98 7.17 2.50 -3.02
CA GLY A 98 6.55 1.78 -1.92
C GLY A 98 5.23 1.07 -2.25
N ALA A 99 4.94 0.77 -3.51
CA ALA A 99 3.76 -0.03 -3.88
C ALA A 99 3.89 -1.53 -3.53
N LEU A 100 5.12 -2.03 -3.45
CA LEU A 100 5.39 -3.44 -3.18
C LEU A 100 5.35 -3.76 -1.68
N ILE A 101 5.14 -5.04 -1.39
CA ILE A 101 5.32 -5.58 -0.04
C ILE A 101 6.78 -5.44 0.37
N HIS A 102 6.99 -4.91 1.57
CA HIS A 102 8.30 -4.77 2.18
C HIS A 102 8.73 -6.11 2.78
N VAL A 103 9.08 -7.09 1.94
CA VAL A 103 9.48 -8.45 2.35
C VAL A 103 10.51 -8.46 3.51
N PRO A 104 11.58 -7.63 3.49
CA PRO A 104 12.54 -7.61 4.60
C PRO A 104 11.95 -7.20 5.95
N LYS A 105 10.87 -6.41 5.98
CA LYS A 105 10.22 -5.99 7.24
C LYS A 105 9.65 -7.19 7.99
N HIS A 106 9.16 -8.17 7.23
CA HIS A 106 8.55 -9.38 7.74
C HIS A 106 9.57 -10.50 7.96
N LEU A 107 10.56 -10.66 7.07
CA LEU A 107 11.45 -11.82 7.09
C LEU A 107 12.87 -11.54 7.61
N ALA A 108 13.37 -10.30 7.52
CA ALA A 108 14.75 -10.01 7.92
C ALA A 108 14.92 -10.21 9.44
N ASN A 109 15.96 -10.95 9.80
CA ASN A 109 16.32 -11.25 11.19
C ASN A 109 15.15 -11.84 12.01
N LEU A 110 14.22 -12.56 11.35
CA LEU A 110 13.03 -13.12 11.98
C LEU A 110 13.38 -13.92 13.25
N LYS A 111 14.27 -14.91 13.11
CA LYS A 111 14.67 -15.79 14.22
C LYS A 111 15.25 -15.00 15.39
N PHE A 112 16.10 -14.02 15.11
CA PHE A 112 16.71 -13.16 16.12
C PHE A 112 15.67 -12.32 16.86
N ARG A 113 14.74 -11.67 16.15
CA ARG A 113 13.68 -10.86 16.77
C ARG A 113 12.72 -11.67 17.62
N VAL A 114 12.37 -12.89 17.18
CA VAL A 114 11.52 -13.81 17.95
C VAL A 114 12.24 -14.23 19.23
N TRP A 115 13.53 -14.54 19.15
CA TRP A 115 14.34 -14.87 20.32
C TRP A 115 14.50 -13.69 21.29
N GLU A 116 14.73 -12.47 20.79
CA GLU A 116 14.84 -11.27 21.62
C GLU A 116 13.55 -11.00 22.41
N LYS A 117 12.38 -11.14 21.77
CA LYS A 117 11.07 -11.06 22.45
C LYS A 117 10.87 -12.18 23.47
N MET A 118 11.37 -13.37 23.18
CA MET A 118 11.28 -14.49 24.11
C MET A 118 12.08 -14.20 25.38
N GLN A 119 13.28 -13.62 25.27
CA GLN A 119 14.07 -13.22 26.44
C GLN A 119 13.35 -12.21 27.35
N GLN A 120 12.63 -11.25 26.76
CA GLN A 120 11.88 -10.25 27.54
C GLN A 120 10.76 -10.85 28.40
N ASN A 121 10.27 -12.04 28.04
CA ASN A 121 9.21 -12.74 28.76
C ASN A 121 9.73 -13.74 29.81
N ILE A 122 11.05 -13.86 29.98
CA ILE A 122 11.66 -14.68 31.03
C ILE A 122 11.61 -13.90 32.35
N GLN A 123 10.76 -14.30 33.28
CA GLN A 123 10.80 -13.83 34.67
C GLN A 123 11.79 -14.68 35.48
N TYR A 124 12.67 -14.02 36.23
CA TYR A 124 13.60 -14.63 37.18
C TYR A 124 12.93 -14.89 38.54
#